data_AF-A0A0P0Y3U0-F1
#
_entry.id   AF-A0A0P0Y3U0-F1
#
_cell.length_a   1.000
_cell.length_b   1.000
_cell.length_c   1.000
_cell.angle_alpha   90.00
_cell.angle_beta   90.00
_cell.angle_gamma   90.00
#
_symmetry.space_group_name_H-M   'P 1'
#
loop_
_entity.id
_entity.type
_entity.pdbx_description
1 polymer ?
#
loop_
_entity_poly.entity_id
_entity_poly.type
_entity_poly.pdbx_seq_one_letter_code
_entity_poly.pdbx_strand_id
1 'polypeptide(L)'
;MKKTGYNANGFNNFTVPRYSSTYFAIPNSDFHNFEEGRSCKKFECGQIWALYSEVDKFPKLYGWIRKVKLQPFTVLLTWLEPCPQQEQEKRWLEQDIPISCGKFKIRNWKTKYHGNDVFSHLVNTGHIDSNWQIEILP
;
A
#
# COMPACT_ATOMS: atom_id res chain seq x y z
N MET A 1 -20.50 -44.50 -7.46
CA MET A 1 -19.82 -45.73 -6.98
C MET A 1 -18.38 -45.35 -6.59
N LYS A 2 -18.03 -45.54 -5.31
CA LYS A 2 -16.70 -45.70 -4.64
C LYS A 2 -15.49 -44.92 -5.20
N LYS A 3 -15.07 -43.79 -4.59
CA LYS A 3 -14.06 -43.62 -3.50
C LYS A 3 -12.74 -44.38 -3.68
N THR A 4 -11.66 -43.64 -3.94
CA THR A 4 -10.27 -44.01 -3.65
C THR A 4 -9.87 -43.46 -2.28
N GLY A 5 -9.15 -44.25 -1.51
CA GLY A 5 -8.51 -43.83 -0.26
C GLY A 5 -7.04 -44.22 -0.30
N TYR A 6 -6.21 -43.45 0.41
CA TYR A 6 -4.98 -43.93 1.04
C TYR A 6 -4.68 -43.00 2.21
N ASN A 7 -4.43 -43.61 3.37
CA ASN A 7 -4.05 -42.96 4.61
C ASN A 7 -2.79 -43.67 5.11
N ALA A 8 -1.75 -42.93 5.49
CA ALA A 8 -0.54 -43.46 6.09
C ALA A 8 -0.30 -42.71 7.40
N ASN A 9 -0.60 -43.38 8.51
CA ASN A 9 -0.26 -42.97 9.86
C ASN A 9 1.14 -43.48 10.22
N GLY A 10 1.86 -42.71 11.03
CA GLY A 10 2.82 -43.27 11.98
C GLY A 10 4.03 -42.39 12.22
N PHE A 11 4.05 -41.66 13.33
CA PHE A 11 5.23 -41.53 14.17
C PHE A 11 4.84 -41.08 15.60
N ASN A 12 4.95 -42.05 16.52
CA ASN A 12 5.56 -41.99 17.84
C ASN A 12 5.01 -41.04 18.93
N ASN A 13 4.23 -41.68 19.81
CA ASN A 13 4.05 -41.50 21.25
C ASN A 13 5.04 -40.57 21.99
N PHE A 14 4.66 -39.30 22.18
CA PHE A 14 5.01 -38.54 23.38
C PHE A 14 3.79 -38.55 24.31
N THR A 15 3.98 -38.92 25.58
CA THR A 15 2.94 -38.88 26.61
C THR A 15 2.58 -37.42 26.87
N VAL A 16 1.58 -36.92 26.15
CA VAL A 16 0.98 -35.62 26.41
C VAL A 16 0.18 -35.69 27.73
N PRO A 17 0.29 -34.68 28.62
CA PRO A 17 -0.68 -34.51 29.70
C PRO A 17 -2.08 -34.51 29.07
N ARG A 18 -3.05 -35.10 29.75
CA ARG A 18 -4.44 -35.19 29.30
C ARG A 18 -5.07 -33.79 29.33
N TYR A 19 -4.69 -32.93 28.39
CA TYR A 19 -5.41 -31.72 28.07
C TYR A 19 -6.79 -32.18 27.59
N SER A 20 -7.84 -31.75 28.29
CA SER A 20 -9.19 -31.77 27.74
C SER A 20 -9.10 -31.11 26.36
N SER A 21 -9.40 -31.86 25.30
CA SER A 21 -9.38 -31.35 23.93
C SER A 21 -10.54 -30.40 23.75
N THR A 22 -10.45 -29.20 24.31
CA THR A 22 -11.32 -28.10 23.92
C THR A 22 -10.88 -27.70 22.51
N TYR A 23 -11.59 -28.22 21.51
CA TYR A 23 -11.56 -27.68 20.16
C TYR A 23 -12.01 -26.22 20.26
N PHE A 24 -11.06 -25.29 20.24
CA PHE A 24 -11.38 -23.89 20.05
C PHE A 24 -11.74 -23.72 18.57
N ALA A 25 -13.01 -23.42 18.28
CA ALA A 25 -13.40 -22.97 16.95
C ALA A 25 -12.73 -21.61 16.72
N ILE A 26 -11.72 -21.59 15.85
CA ILE A 26 -11.12 -20.34 15.39
C ILE A 26 -12.20 -19.62 14.58
N PRO A 27 -12.64 -18.40 14.95
CA PRO A 27 -13.56 -17.66 14.12
C PRO A 27 -12.94 -17.45 12.73
N ASN A 28 -13.76 -17.42 11.69
CA ASN A 28 -13.27 -17.08 10.36
C ASN A 28 -12.52 -15.74 10.46
N SER A 29 -11.33 -15.68 9.86
CA SER A 29 -10.58 -14.43 9.81
C SER A 29 -11.36 -13.41 8.98
N ASP A 30 -11.86 -12.38 9.65
CA ASP A 30 -12.37 -11.17 8.99
C ASP A 30 -11.17 -10.32 8.56
N PHE A 31 -10.68 -10.57 7.34
CA PHE A 31 -9.60 -9.78 6.76
C PHE A 31 -10.15 -8.42 6.30
N HIS A 32 -9.39 -7.35 6.59
CA HIS A 32 -9.71 -6.02 6.10
C HIS A 32 -9.66 -5.99 4.56
N ASN A 33 -10.74 -5.56 3.91
CA ASN A 33 -10.80 -5.42 2.46
C ASN A 33 -10.15 -4.10 2.01
N PHE A 34 -8.88 -4.16 1.63
CA PHE A 34 -8.16 -2.99 1.10
C PHE A 34 -8.72 -2.48 -0.23
N GLU A 35 -9.47 -3.30 -0.99
CA GLU A 35 -10.05 -2.88 -2.27
C GLU A 35 -11.13 -1.82 -2.11
N GLU A 36 -11.87 -1.84 -1.00
CA GLU A 36 -12.88 -0.82 -0.74
C GLU A 36 -12.24 0.57 -0.64
N GLY A 37 -11.06 0.66 -0.02
CA GLY A 37 -10.26 1.88 0.06
C GLY A 37 -9.85 2.45 -1.30
N ARG A 38 -9.78 1.59 -2.32
CA ARG A 38 -9.29 1.91 -3.66
C ARG A 38 -10.39 1.98 -4.71
N SER A 39 -11.67 1.96 -4.34
CA SER A 39 -12.76 2.06 -5.32
C SER A 39 -12.56 3.24 -6.27
N CYS A 40 -12.75 3.04 -7.57
CA CYS A 40 -12.56 4.08 -8.61
C CYS A 40 -13.30 5.40 -8.31
N LYS A 41 -14.37 5.34 -7.52
CA LYS A 41 -15.18 6.48 -7.09
C LYS A 41 -14.51 7.37 -6.02
N LYS A 42 -13.46 6.90 -5.35
CA LYS A 42 -12.74 7.63 -4.28
C LYS A 42 -11.63 8.56 -4.80
N PHE A 43 -11.29 8.44 -6.08
CA PHE A 43 -10.24 9.22 -6.71
C PHE A 43 -10.76 10.58 -7.16
N GLU A 44 -10.09 11.64 -6.70
CA GLU A 44 -10.42 13.02 -7.04
C GLU A 44 -9.19 13.81 -7.50
N CYS A 45 -9.41 14.81 -8.35
CA CYS A 45 -8.37 15.75 -8.75
C CYS A 45 -7.91 16.55 -7.52
N GLY A 46 -6.61 16.72 -7.34
CA GLY A 46 -6.06 17.44 -6.18
C GLY A 46 -5.45 16.53 -5.12
N GLN A 47 -5.88 15.27 -5.04
CA GLN A 47 -5.43 14.31 -4.03
C GLN A 47 -3.99 13.83 -4.26
N ILE A 48 -3.25 13.56 -3.19
CA ILE A 48 -1.99 12.81 -3.24
C ILE A 48 -2.24 11.37 -2.80
N TRP A 49 -1.76 10.41 -3.57
CA TRP A 49 -1.85 9.00 -3.21
C TRP A 49 -0.47 8.40 -3.04
N ALA A 50 -0.35 7.44 -2.12
CA ALA A 50 0.75 6.51 -2.07
C ALA A 50 0.53 5.38 -3.08
N LEU A 51 1.59 4.99 -3.78
CA LEU A 51 1.61 3.93 -4.80
C LEU A 51 2.65 2.89 -4.44
N TYR A 52 2.34 1.63 -4.75
CA TYR A 52 3.27 0.52 -4.58
C TYR A 52 4.44 0.64 -5.56
N SER A 53 5.65 0.47 -5.05
CA SER A 53 6.84 0.34 -5.89
C SER A 53 6.83 -1.02 -6.59
N GLU A 54 7.25 -1.04 -7.85
CA GLU A 54 7.37 -2.30 -8.59
C GLU A 54 8.46 -3.23 -8.05
N VAL A 55 9.43 -2.68 -7.30
CA VAL A 55 10.61 -3.41 -6.81
C VAL A 55 10.31 -4.21 -5.54
N ASP A 56 9.84 -3.54 -4.50
CA ASP A 56 9.67 -4.13 -3.15
C ASP A 56 8.20 -4.24 -2.73
N LYS A 57 7.27 -3.76 -3.56
CA LYS A 57 5.83 -3.73 -3.29
C LYS A 57 5.46 -2.96 -2.03
N PHE A 58 6.32 -2.05 -1.55
CA PHE A 58 5.98 -1.10 -0.48
C PHE A 58 5.39 0.20 -1.06
N PRO A 59 4.46 0.87 -0.35
CA PRO A 59 3.79 2.08 -0.81
C PRO A 59 4.66 3.33 -0.59
N LYS A 60 5.84 3.36 -1.23
CA LYS A 60 6.87 4.39 -1.03
C LYS A 60 6.92 5.45 -2.12
N LEU A 61 6.07 5.35 -3.13
CA LEU A 61 5.98 6.33 -4.23
C LEU A 61 4.76 7.22 -4.01
N TYR A 62 4.88 8.51 -4.29
CA TYR A 62 3.78 9.45 -4.09
C TYR A 62 3.43 10.18 -5.38
N GLY A 63 2.13 10.31 -5.65
CA GLY A 63 1.63 10.88 -6.89
C GLY A 63 0.47 11.84 -6.66
N TRP A 64 0.56 13.03 -7.26
CA TRP A 64 -0.52 14.00 -7.28
C TRP A 64 -1.48 13.75 -8.43
N ILE A 65 -2.75 13.47 -8.12
CA ILE A 65 -3.80 13.29 -9.12
C ILE A 65 -4.13 14.61 -9.81
N ARG A 66 -3.81 14.68 -11.11
CA ARG A 66 -4.11 15.81 -12.00
C ARG A 66 -5.45 15.68 -12.70
N LYS A 67 -5.89 14.45 -12.97
CA LYS A 67 -7.13 14.16 -13.67
C LYS A 67 -7.59 12.74 -13.40
N VAL A 68 -8.91 12.58 -13.23
CA VAL A 68 -9.58 11.28 -13.13
C VAL A 68 -10.62 11.19 -14.23
N LYS A 69 -10.70 10.04 -14.89
CA LYS A 69 -11.81 9.63 -15.75
C LYS A 69 -12.38 8.34 -15.16
N LEU A 70 -13.71 8.19 -15.12
CA LEU A 70 -14.34 7.00 -14.56
C LEU A 70 -14.68 5.94 -15.62
N GLN A 71 -14.85 6.34 -16.89
CA GLN A 71 -15.25 5.45 -17.98
C GLN A 71 -14.45 5.77 -19.27
N PRO A 72 -13.47 4.94 -19.66
CA PRO A 72 -12.79 3.94 -18.83
C PRO A 72 -12.10 4.60 -17.62
N PHE A 73 -11.88 3.84 -16.54
CA PHE A 73 -11.17 4.36 -15.38
C PHE A 73 -9.74 4.73 -15.79
N THR A 74 -9.34 5.97 -15.55
CA THR A 74 -8.00 6.43 -15.89
C THR A 74 -7.58 7.57 -14.98
N VAL A 75 -6.41 7.43 -14.36
CA VAL A 75 -5.82 8.44 -13.48
C VAL A 75 -4.57 9.00 -14.14
N LEU A 76 -4.51 10.31 -14.31
CA LEU A 76 -3.29 11.03 -14.66
C LEU A 76 -2.71 11.62 -13.39
N LEU A 77 -1.49 11.23 -13.04
CA LEU A 77 -0.80 11.78 -11.88
C LEU A 77 0.55 12.40 -12.25
N THR A 78 1.07 13.19 -11.31
CA THR A 78 2.39 13.79 -11.36
C THR A 78 3.19 13.31 -10.16
N TRP A 79 4.41 12.82 -10.40
CA TRP A 79 5.23 12.25 -9.34
C TRP A 79 5.77 13.29 -8.36
N LEU A 80 5.88 12.88 -7.11
CA LEU A 80 6.53 13.62 -6.03
C LEU A 80 7.92 13.02 -5.79
N GLU A 81 8.89 13.88 -5.51
CA GLU A 81 10.23 13.48 -5.10
C GLU A 81 10.49 13.99 -3.69
N PRO A 82 11.02 13.16 -2.76
CA PRO A 82 11.40 13.62 -1.43
C PRO A 82 12.34 14.82 -1.48
N CYS A 83 12.12 15.80 -0.61
CA CYS A 83 12.96 16.99 -0.46
C CYS A 83 13.49 17.03 0.99
N PRO A 84 14.53 16.23 1.30
CA PRO A 84 15.05 16.10 2.66
C PRO A 84 15.51 17.46 3.18
N GLN A 85 15.01 17.86 4.34
CA GLN A 85 15.39 19.09 5.03
C GLN A 85 16.46 18.83 6.10
N GLN A 86 16.43 17.64 6.70
CA GLN A 86 17.34 17.25 7.78
C GLN A 86 18.48 16.37 7.27
N GLU A 87 19.66 16.46 7.88
CA GLU A 87 20.80 15.58 7.55
C GLU A 87 20.47 14.09 7.72
N GLN A 88 19.59 13.76 8.67
CA GLN A 88 19.16 12.38 8.88
C GLN A 88 18.32 11.84 7.71
N GLU A 89 17.45 12.67 7.12
CA GLU A 89 16.64 12.32 5.96
C GLU A 89 17.52 12.13 4.72
N LYS A 90 18.56 12.97 4.57
CA LYS A 90 19.57 12.80 3.51
C LYS A 90 20.29 11.45 3.64
N ARG A 91 20.75 11.11 4.86
CA ARG A 91 21.38 9.81 5.15
C ARG A 91 20.44 8.63 4.88
N TRP A 92 19.14 8.78 5.18
CA TRP A 92 18.15 7.74 4.85
C TRP A 92 18.07 7.50 3.35
N LEU A 93 18.00 8.57 2.54
CA LEU A 93 17.98 8.44 1.09
C LEU A 93 19.29 7.86 0.53
N GLU A 94 20.45 8.22 1.10
CA GLU A 94 21.75 7.62 0.75
C GLU A 94 21.81 6.10 1.06
N GLN A 95 21.02 5.64 2.03
CA GLN A 95 20.89 4.24 2.42
C GLN A 95 19.69 3.53 1.77
N ASP A 96 19.08 4.12 0.73
CA ASP A 96 17.87 3.63 0.06
C ASP A 96 16.65 3.41 0.99
N ILE A 97 16.61 4.10 2.12
CA ILE A 97 15.48 4.10 3.06
C ILE A 97 14.45 5.14 2.59
N PRO A 98 13.20 4.74 2.31
CA PRO A 98 12.20 5.66 1.80
C PRO A 98 11.74 6.66 2.87
N ILE A 99 11.62 7.92 2.47
CA ILE A 99 10.96 8.97 3.26
C ILE A 99 9.46 8.86 3.00
N SER A 100 8.65 8.64 4.04
CA SER A 100 7.20 8.51 3.93
C SER A 100 6.40 9.78 4.23
N CYS A 101 6.99 10.70 5.02
CA CYS A 101 6.39 11.97 5.42
C CYS A 101 7.43 13.09 5.36
N GLY A 102 6.99 14.35 5.43
CA GLY A 102 7.82 15.53 5.27
C GLY A 102 7.63 16.20 3.92
N LYS A 103 8.61 17.01 3.48
CA LYS A 103 8.49 17.82 2.27
C LYS A 103 8.80 17.02 1.01
N PHE A 104 7.96 17.18 0.01
CA PHE A 104 8.11 16.63 -1.32
C PHE A 104 8.01 17.73 -2.36
N LYS A 105 8.82 17.61 -3.41
CA LYS A 105 8.74 18.46 -4.59
C LYS A 105 7.89 17.77 -5.66
N ILE A 106 6.92 18.49 -6.19
CA ILE A 106 6.11 18.04 -7.31
C ILE A 106 6.95 18.19 -8.58
N ARG A 107 7.25 17.07 -9.24
CA ARG A 107 8.04 17.06 -10.49
C ARG A 107 7.14 17.29 -11.70
N ASN A 108 7.73 17.40 -12.88
CA ASN A 108 6.96 17.56 -14.13
C ASN A 108 6.68 16.23 -14.85
N TRP A 109 7.09 15.11 -14.27
CA TRP A 109 6.90 13.78 -14.83
C TRP A 109 5.48 13.29 -14.58
N LYS A 110 4.76 12.99 -15.67
CA LYS A 110 3.36 12.55 -15.62
C LYS A 110 3.26 11.10 -16.03
N THR A 111 2.43 10.35 -15.31
CA THR A 111 2.14 8.95 -15.62
C THR A 111 0.64 8.75 -15.64
N LYS A 112 0.18 7.92 -16.57
CA LYS A 112 -1.22 7.60 -16.77
C LYS A 112 -1.46 6.13 -16.41
N TYR A 113 -2.40 5.88 -15.51
CA TYR A 113 -2.80 4.54 -15.09
C TYR A 113 -4.21 4.22 -15.56
N HIS A 114 -4.42 3.00 -16.05
CA HIS A 114 -5.70 2.49 -16.55
C HIS A 114 -6.43 1.59 -15.52
N GLY A 115 -5.99 1.62 -14.27
CA GLY A 115 -6.47 0.81 -13.14
C GLY A 115 -6.12 1.50 -11.82
N ASN A 116 -6.62 0.94 -10.72
CA ASN A 116 -6.44 1.42 -9.34
C ASN A 116 -5.52 0.49 -8.50
N ASP A 117 -5.04 -0.60 -9.09
CA ASP A 117 -4.24 -1.67 -8.48
C ASP A 117 -2.87 -1.20 -7.97
N VAL A 118 -2.29 -0.21 -8.64
CA VAL A 118 -0.99 0.40 -8.26
C VAL A 118 -1.09 1.34 -7.05
N PHE A 119 -2.29 1.83 -6.74
CA PHE A 119 -2.51 2.76 -5.64
C PHE A 119 -2.65 1.99 -4.34
N SER A 120 -2.17 2.56 -3.24
CA SER A 120 -2.29 2.00 -1.91
C SER A 120 -3.38 2.74 -1.13
N HIS A 121 -3.12 4.00 -0.77
CA HIS A 121 -4.03 4.81 0.04
C HIS A 121 -3.85 6.31 -0.26
N LEU A 122 -4.87 7.09 0.08
CA LEU A 122 -4.83 8.55 0.11
C LEU A 122 -3.95 8.99 1.29
N VAL A 123 -2.99 9.88 1.05
CA VAL A 123 -2.15 10.43 2.12
C VAL A 123 -2.68 11.77 2.62
N ASN A 124 -2.46 12.06 3.89
CA ASN A 124 -2.79 13.36 4.46
C ASN A 124 -1.70 14.38 4.07
N THR A 125 -2.09 15.57 3.60
CA THR A 125 -1.14 16.56 3.11
C THR A 125 -1.50 17.97 3.53
N GLY A 126 -0.48 18.81 3.68
CA GLY A 126 -0.66 20.25 3.74
C GLY A 126 -1.04 20.86 2.38
N HIS A 127 -1.01 22.18 2.30
CA HIS A 127 -1.22 22.91 1.05
C HIS A 127 0.01 22.85 0.15
N ILE A 128 -0.21 22.85 -1.17
CA ILE A 128 0.87 23.02 -2.15
C ILE A 128 1.34 24.48 -2.09
N ASP A 129 2.64 24.70 -1.91
CA ASP A 129 3.23 26.03 -1.86
C ASP A 129 3.54 26.60 -3.25
N SER A 130 3.95 27.87 -3.29
CA SER A 130 4.31 28.57 -4.54
C SER A 130 5.53 27.97 -5.27
N ASN A 131 6.34 27.16 -4.57
CA ASN A 131 7.53 26.50 -5.10
C ASN A 131 7.24 25.08 -5.62
N TRP A 132 5.96 24.71 -5.77
CA TRP A 132 5.53 23.36 -6.14
C TRP A 132 6.03 22.29 -5.16
N GLN A 133 6.05 22.63 -3.87
CA GLN A 133 6.30 21.67 -2.80
C GLN A 133 5.01 21.40 -2.03
N ILE A 134 4.96 20.22 -1.41
CA ILE A 134 3.87 19.81 -0.55
C ILE A 134 4.44 19.01 0.62
N GLU A 135 3.80 19.10 1.77
CA GLU A 135 4.16 18.32 2.95
C GLU A 135 3.19 17.14 3.10
N ILE A 136 3.73 15.92 3.12
CA ILE A 136 3.00 14.71 3.50
C ILE A 136 3.08 14.59 5.01
N LEU A 137 1.92 14.54 5.66
CA LEU A 137 1.80 14.46 7.10
C LEU A 137 1.83 12.99 7.56
N PRO A 138 2.36 12.70 8.76
CA PRO A 138 2.34 11.36 9.33
C PRO A 138 0.91 10.87 9.61
#